data_AF-A0AAU3UKY2-F1
#
_entry.id   AF-A0AAU3UKY2-F1
#
_cell.length_a   1.000
_cell.length_b   1.000
_cell.length_c   1.000
_cell.angle_alpha   90.00
_cell.angle_beta   90.00
_cell.angle_gamma   90.00
#
_symmetry.space_group_name_H-M   'P 1'
#
loop_
_entity.id
_entity.type
_entity.pdbx_description
1 polymer ?
#
loop_
_entity_poly.entity_id
_entity_poly.type
_entity_poly.pdbx_seq_one_letter_code
_entity_poly.pdbx_strand_id
1 'polypeptide(L)'
;MTHDPLAALENEDLPTPTPWESIAQQARWLAEAADRCASMAAADLAPTEDADPLADLDARARALVGAAAACRRYTWQQLVDSGQSYAAVGRLWGNALSTVRNALVAQDRAR
;
A
#
# COMPACT_ATOMS: atom_id res chain seq x y z
N MET A 1 -30.58 -3.17 -37.14
CA MET A 1 -29.39 -2.99 -36.27
C MET A 1 -29.89 -3.02 -34.84
N THR A 2 -29.80 -4.18 -34.20
CA THR A 2 -30.27 -4.39 -32.83
C THR A 2 -29.24 -3.76 -31.90
N HIS A 3 -29.58 -2.61 -31.32
CA HIS A 3 -28.78 -1.98 -30.29
C HIS A 3 -28.93 -2.87 -29.05
N ASP A 4 -27.93 -3.70 -28.77
CA ASP A 4 -27.91 -4.51 -27.56
C ASP A 4 -27.56 -3.59 -26.38
N PRO A 5 -28.51 -3.29 -25.47
CA PRO A 5 -28.26 -2.41 -24.34
C PRO A 5 -27.41 -3.08 -23.24
N LEU A 6 -27.18 -4.40 -23.30
CA LEU A 6 -26.34 -5.13 -22.34
C LEU A 6 -24.85 -5.03 -22.67
N ALA A 7 -24.48 -4.89 -23.94
CA ALA A 7 -23.08 -4.67 -24.35
C ALA A 7 -22.48 -3.36 -23.80
N ALA A 8 -23.32 -2.40 -23.41
CA ALA A 8 -22.91 -1.15 -22.78
C ALA A 8 -22.54 -1.30 -21.28
N LEU A 9 -22.96 -2.40 -20.63
CA LEU A 9 -22.67 -2.67 -19.22
C LEU A 9 -21.39 -3.50 -19.02
N GLU A 10 -20.87 -4.14 -20.08
CA GLU A 10 -19.67 -4.98 -20.00
C GLU A 10 -18.35 -4.19 -20.04
N ASN A 11 -18.41 -2.87 -20.25
CA ASN A 11 -17.26 -1.95 -20.23
C ASN A 11 -17.53 -0.73 -19.33
N GLU A 12 -18.14 -0.94 -18.15
CA GLU A 12 -18.03 0.09 -17.11
C GLU A 12 -16.58 0.09 -16.62
N ASP A 13 -15.80 1.07 -17.12
CA ASP A 13 -14.49 1.45 -16.60
C ASP A 13 -14.54 1.51 -15.08
N LEU A 14 -14.16 0.42 -14.41
CA LEU A 14 -14.09 0.41 -12.96
C LEU A 14 -13.12 1.52 -12.55
N PRO A 15 -13.53 2.42 -11.63
CA PRO A 15 -12.70 3.54 -11.24
C PRO A 15 -11.35 3.01 -10.76
N THR A 16 -10.27 3.61 -11.27
CA THR A 16 -8.91 3.25 -10.83
C THR A 16 -8.84 3.46 -9.31
N PRO A 17 -8.48 2.43 -8.52
CA PRO A 17 -8.46 2.55 -7.08
C PRO A 17 -7.47 3.63 -6.67
N THR A 18 -7.84 4.41 -5.67
CA THR A 18 -6.92 5.35 -5.03
C THR A 18 -5.71 4.59 -4.47
N PRO A 19 -4.57 5.25 -4.25
CA PRO A 19 -3.41 4.61 -3.62
C PRO A 19 -3.73 3.94 -2.27
N TRP A 20 -4.66 4.52 -1.49
CA TRP A 20 -5.08 3.95 -0.21
C TRP A 20 -5.98 2.71 -0.37
N GLU A 21 -6.88 2.71 -1.35
CA GLU A 21 -7.70 1.53 -1.67
C GLU A 21 -6.83 0.39 -2.19
N SER A 22 -5.86 0.69 -3.05
CA SER A 22 -4.89 -0.28 -3.53
C SER A 22 -4.08 -0.89 -2.37
N ILE A 23 -3.57 -0.05 -1.45
CA ILE A 23 -2.89 -0.52 -0.23
C ILE A 23 -3.81 -1.41 0.60
N ALA A 24 -5.06 -1.02 0.82
CA ALA A 24 -6.01 -1.79 1.61
C ALA A 24 -6.31 -3.15 0.98
N GLN A 25 -6.46 -3.20 -0.34
CA GLN A 25 -6.67 -4.44 -1.09
C GLN A 25 -5.44 -5.37 -0.99
N GLN A 26 -4.23 -4.82 -1.14
CA GLN A 26 -3.00 -5.59 -1.00
C GLN A 26 -2.78 -6.07 0.43
N ALA A 27 -3.12 -5.26 1.45
CA ALA A 27 -3.06 -5.65 2.85
C ALA A 27 -4.00 -6.81 3.16
N ARG A 28 -5.23 -6.76 2.63
CA ARG A 28 -6.20 -7.85 2.77
C ARG A 28 -5.69 -9.13 2.11
N TRP A 29 -5.20 -9.04 0.88
CA TRP A 29 -4.62 -10.19 0.19
C TRP A 29 -3.46 -10.79 0.99
N LEU A 30 -2.59 -9.95 1.57
CA LEU A 30 -1.45 -10.39 2.37
C LEU A 30 -1.90 -11.14 3.63
N ALA A 31 -2.94 -10.63 4.33
CA ALA A 31 -3.50 -11.30 5.49
C ALA A 31 -4.09 -12.67 5.11
N GLU A 32 -4.88 -12.74 4.05
CA GLU A 32 -5.46 -14.01 3.57
C GLU A 32 -4.38 -15.01 3.12
N ALA A 33 -3.28 -14.53 2.52
CA ALA A 33 -2.15 -15.36 2.14
C ALA A 33 -1.35 -15.88 3.34
N ALA A 34 -1.15 -15.04 4.37
CA ALA A 34 -0.52 -15.44 5.62
C ALA A 34 -1.36 -16.49 6.37
N ASP A 35 -2.69 -16.31 6.43
CA ASP A 35 -3.60 -17.28 7.05
C ASP A 35 -3.56 -18.63 6.33
N ARG A 36 -3.54 -18.64 4.99
CA ARG A 36 -3.36 -19.87 4.21
C ARG A 36 -2.04 -20.55 4.57
N CYS A 37 -0.93 -19.82 4.58
CA CYS A 37 0.37 -20.39 4.93
C CYS A 37 0.40 -20.94 6.37
N ALA A 38 -0.25 -20.28 7.32
CA ALA A 38 -0.35 -20.75 8.70
C ALA A 38 -1.12 -22.08 8.84
N SER A 39 -1.97 -22.42 7.86
CA SER A 39 -2.71 -23.69 7.83
C SER A 39 -1.99 -24.82 7.07
N MET A 40 -0.87 -24.54 6.40
CA MET A 40 -0.14 -25.53 5.60
C MET A 40 0.82 -26.36 6.44
N ALA A 41 1.16 -27.57 5.98
CA ALA A 41 2.21 -28.35 6.62
C ALA A 41 3.58 -27.72 6.33
N ALA A 42 4.53 -27.89 7.25
CA ALA A 42 5.88 -27.32 7.09
C ALA A 42 6.60 -27.79 5.81
N ALA A 43 6.31 -29.01 5.34
CA ALA A 43 6.86 -29.53 4.09
C ALA A 43 6.38 -28.75 2.86
N ASP A 44 5.15 -28.24 2.89
CA ASP A 44 4.56 -27.47 1.78
C ASP A 44 4.99 -26.00 1.79
N LEU A 45 5.55 -25.53 2.91
CA LEU A 45 6.14 -24.19 3.05
C LEU A 45 7.65 -24.17 2.75
N ALA A 46 8.27 -25.33 2.60
CA ALA A 46 9.68 -25.41 2.30
C ALA A 46 9.95 -24.80 0.91
N PRO A 47 11.03 -24.00 0.76
CA PRO A 47 11.37 -23.42 -0.51
C PRO A 47 11.67 -24.52 -1.54
N THR A 48 11.17 -24.30 -2.75
CA THR A 48 11.43 -25.13 -3.94
C THR A 48 12.33 -24.35 -4.91
N GLU A 49 12.78 -24.99 -5.99
CA GLU A 49 13.57 -24.28 -7.03
C GLU A 49 12.77 -23.15 -7.69
N ASP A 50 11.44 -23.29 -7.75
CA ASP A 50 10.55 -22.35 -8.46
C ASP A 50 9.82 -21.36 -7.56
N ALA A 51 9.70 -21.66 -6.25
CA ALA A 51 8.91 -20.85 -5.32
C ALA A 51 9.39 -20.93 -3.88
N ASP A 52 9.41 -19.78 -3.19
CA ASP A 52 9.55 -19.65 -1.74
C ASP A 52 8.38 -18.83 -1.19
N PRO A 53 7.31 -19.50 -0.73
CA PRO A 53 6.09 -18.83 -0.28
C PRO A 53 6.33 -17.85 0.89
N LEU A 54 7.29 -18.14 1.76
CA LEU A 54 7.59 -17.31 2.92
C LEU A 54 8.42 -16.09 2.53
N ALA A 55 9.38 -16.24 1.62
CA ALA A 55 10.10 -15.11 1.05
C ALA A 55 9.19 -14.19 0.22
N ASP A 56 8.25 -14.76 -0.54
CA ASP A 56 7.27 -13.99 -1.31
C ASP A 56 6.34 -13.17 -0.40
N LEU A 57 5.88 -13.77 0.70
CA LEU A 57 5.11 -13.08 1.72
C LEU A 57 5.89 -11.92 2.36
N ASP A 58 7.15 -12.15 2.74
CA ASP A 58 8.02 -11.11 3.32
C ASP A 58 8.29 -9.97 2.31
N ALA A 59 8.62 -10.32 1.06
CA ALA A 59 8.85 -9.34 0.00
C ALA A 59 7.62 -8.45 -0.21
N ARG A 60 6.42 -9.04 -0.26
CA ARG A 60 5.16 -8.30 -0.40
C ARG A 60 4.84 -7.46 0.83
N ALA A 61 5.08 -7.98 2.04
CA ALA A 61 4.91 -7.21 3.27
C ALA A 61 5.80 -5.95 3.29
N ARG A 62 7.08 -6.09 2.91
CA ARG A 62 8.01 -4.96 2.79
C ARG A 62 7.56 -3.95 1.73
N ALA A 63 7.11 -4.42 0.57
CA ALA A 63 6.60 -3.57 -0.50
C ALA A 63 5.38 -2.75 -0.02
N LEU A 64 4.45 -3.38 0.69
CA LEU A 64 3.27 -2.73 1.25
C LEU A 64 3.63 -1.66 2.29
N VAL A 65 4.56 -1.95 3.20
CA VAL A 65 5.07 -0.98 4.17
C VAL A 65 5.72 0.21 3.45
N GLY A 66 6.51 -0.05 2.40
CA GLY A 66 7.11 0.99 1.56
C GLY A 66 6.07 1.89 0.90
N ALA A 67 5.03 1.30 0.29
CA ALA A 67 3.94 2.02 -0.35
C ALA A 67 3.14 2.88 0.66
N ALA A 68 2.78 2.32 1.81
CA ALA A 68 2.10 3.05 2.87
C ALA A 68 2.92 4.23 3.39
N ALA A 69 4.24 4.04 3.55
CA ALA A 69 5.14 5.13 3.93
C ALA A 69 5.21 6.23 2.86
N ALA A 70 5.19 5.88 1.57
CA ALA A 70 5.16 6.84 0.47
C ALA A 70 3.86 7.65 0.43
N CYS A 71 2.70 6.98 0.52
CA CYS A 71 1.40 7.63 0.58
C CYS A 71 1.31 8.59 1.77
N ARG A 72 1.77 8.16 2.95
CA ARG A 72 1.81 9.01 4.15
C ARG A 72 2.69 10.25 3.94
N ARG A 73 3.89 10.10 3.39
CA ARG A 73 4.77 11.24 3.08
C ARG A 73 4.13 12.20 2.10
N TYR A 74 3.50 11.69 1.04
CA TYR A 74 2.78 12.51 0.08
C TYR A 74 1.65 13.31 0.76
N THR A 75 0.84 12.66 1.60
CA THR A 75 -0.20 13.36 2.38
C THR A 75 0.39 14.41 3.32
N TRP A 76 1.48 14.10 4.03
CA TRP A 76 2.14 15.08 4.90
C TRP A 76 2.70 16.27 4.12
N GLN A 77 3.27 16.05 2.94
CA GLN A 77 3.76 17.11 2.07
C GLN A 77 2.63 18.05 1.67
N GLN A 78 1.48 17.51 1.24
CA GLN A 78 0.32 18.32 0.85
C GLN A 78 -0.24 19.15 2.03
N LEU A 79 -0.22 18.61 3.25
CA LEU A 79 -0.61 19.36 4.43
C LEU A 79 0.36 20.51 4.74
N VAL A 80 1.66 20.28 4.56
CA VAL A 80 2.68 21.33 4.72
C VAL A 80 2.56 22.39 3.64
N ASP A 81 2.35 21.99 2.39
CA ASP A 81 2.18 22.90 1.24
C ASP A 81 0.91 23.77 1.37
N SER A 82 -0.13 23.26 2.05
CA SER A 82 -1.32 24.02 2.43
C SER A 82 -1.14 24.92 3.67
N GLY A 83 0.09 25.01 4.20
CA GLY A 83 0.47 25.94 5.26
C GLY A 83 0.49 25.34 6.67
N GLN A 84 0.29 24.03 6.83
CA GLN A 84 0.42 23.42 8.16
C GLN A 84 1.89 23.28 8.58
N SER A 85 2.17 23.58 9.86
CA SER A 85 3.49 23.29 10.42
C SER A 85 3.71 21.78 10.59
N TYR A 86 4.97 21.33 10.50
CA TYR A 86 5.33 19.93 10.78
C TYR A 86 4.85 19.42 12.14
N ALA A 87 4.76 20.29 13.15
CA ALA A 87 4.25 19.94 14.48
C ALA A 87 2.73 19.67 14.47
N ALA A 88 1.96 20.42 13.66
CA ALA A 88 0.54 20.19 13.51
C ALA A 88 0.26 18.87 12.79
N VAL A 89 0.98 18.61 11.69
CA VAL A 89 0.90 17.32 10.97
C VAL A 89 1.29 16.15 11.88
N GLY A 90 2.36 16.30 12.66
CA GLY A 90 2.78 15.30 13.64
C GLY A 90 1.68 14.98 14.64
N ARG A 91 1.05 15.99 15.25
CA ARG A 91 -0.07 15.77 16.18
C ARG A 91 -1.25 15.07 15.54
N LEU A 92 -1.64 15.45 14.32
CA LEU A 92 -2.76 14.84 13.61
C LEU A 92 -2.53 13.33 13.37
N TRP A 93 -1.28 12.92 13.20
CA TRP A 93 -0.90 11.54 12.87
C TRP A 93 -0.24 10.80 14.05
N GLY A 94 -0.25 11.34 15.27
CA GLY A 94 0.37 10.70 16.44
C GLY A 94 1.89 10.53 16.33
N ASN A 95 2.57 11.43 15.61
CA ASN A 95 4.01 11.39 15.37
C ASN A 95 4.73 12.62 15.96
N ALA A 96 6.00 12.44 16.35
CA ALA A 96 6.85 13.56 16.73
C ALA A 96 7.14 14.47 15.51
N LEU A 97 7.34 15.77 15.77
CA LEU A 97 7.65 16.75 14.70
C LEU A 97 8.92 16.39 13.92
N SER A 98 9.91 15.79 14.60
CA SER A 98 11.17 15.34 14.00
C SER A 98 10.95 14.19 13.02
N THR A 99 10.02 13.28 13.32
CA THR A 99 9.62 12.18 12.42
C THR A 99 9.06 12.74 11.11
N VAL A 100 8.14 13.70 11.19
CA VAL A 100 7.54 14.34 10.01
C VAL A 100 8.61 15.08 9.20
N ARG A 101 9.43 15.90 9.86
CA ARG A 101 10.51 16.64 9.20
C ARG A 101 11.49 15.72 8.49
N ASN A 102 11.99 14.69 9.17
CA ASN A 102 12.97 13.77 8.60
C ASN A 102 12.40 13.00 7.41
N ALA A 103 11.13 12.60 7.48
CA ALA A 103 10.47 11.88 6.40
C ALA A 103 10.33 12.73 5.12
N LEU A 104 10.05 14.02 5.25
CA LEU A 104 9.90 14.93 4.11
C LEU A 104 11.25 15.39 3.55
N VAL A 105 12.23 15.70 4.41
CA VAL A 105 13.59 16.05 3.95
C VAL A 105 14.28 14.90 3.22
N ALA A 106 14.06 13.65 3.66
CA ALA A 106 14.60 12.47 2.98
C ALA A 106 13.99 12.27 1.58
N GLN A 107 12.75 12.71 1.37
CA GLN A 107 12.07 12.64 0.07
C GLN A 107 12.66 13.65 -0.92
N ASP A 108 12.96 14.87 -0.47
CA ASP A 108 13.55 15.90 -1.33
C ASP A 108 14.97 15.53 -1.82
N ARG A 109 15.70 14.73 -1.05
CA ARG A 109 17.04 14.23 -1.45
C ARG A 109 17.02 13.07 -2.43
N ALA A 110 15.88 12.42 -2.61
CA ALA A 110 15.73 11.26 -3.48
C ALA A 110 15.19 11.63 -4.88
N ARG A 111 14.92 12.91 -5.14
CA ARG A 111 14.50 13.48 -6.42
C ARG A 111 15.67 14.19 -7.09
#